data_AF-A0A1A8FSM9-F1
#
_entry.id   AF-A0A1A8FSM9-F1
#
_cell.length_a   1.000
_cell.length_b   1.000
_cell.length_c   1.000
_cell.angle_alpha   90.00
_cell.angle_beta   90.00
_cell.angle_gamma   90.00
#
_symmetry.space_group_name_H-M   'P 1'
#
loop_
_entity.id
_entity.type
_entity.pdbx_description
1 polymer ?
#
loop_
_entity_poly.entity_id
_entity_poly.type
_entity_poly.pdbx_seq_one_letter_code
_entity_poly.pdbx_strand_id
1 'polypeptide(L)'
;LYRSCWVCFATDEDDRTAEWVRPCRCRGSTKWVHQACLQRWVDEKQRGNSTARVACPQCNAEYLIVFPKLGPVVYVLDLADRLISKAGPFAAAGIMVGSIYWTAVTYGAVTVMQVVGHKEGLDVMERADPLFLLIGLPTIPVMLILGKMIRWEDYVLRLWRKYSNKLQILSSIFPGGSSKTCYWGLALAASAWKCLCLHELF
;
A
#
# COMPACT_ATOMS: atom_id res chain seq x y z
N LEU A 1 -15.23 55.20 19.44
CA LEU A 1 -14.09 54.44 18.88
C LEU A 1 -14.54 53.00 18.72
N TYR A 2 -14.72 52.52 17.49
CA TYR A 2 -15.12 51.13 17.23
C TYR A 2 -13.89 50.21 17.32
N ARG A 3 -14.12 48.93 17.68
CA ARG A 3 -13.09 47.88 17.64
C ARG A 3 -13.20 47.16 16.29
N SER A 4 -12.08 46.99 15.61
CA SER A 4 -11.98 46.15 14.42
C SER A 4 -10.74 45.28 14.50
N CYS A 5 -10.88 44.03 14.09
CA CYS A 5 -9.80 43.07 14.09
C CYS A 5 -8.90 43.35 12.89
N TRP A 6 -7.61 43.62 13.10
CA TRP A 6 -6.70 43.90 11.98
C TRP A 6 -6.36 42.68 11.11
N VAL A 7 -6.70 41.46 11.56
CA VAL A 7 -6.46 40.21 10.81
C VAL A 7 -7.62 39.87 9.89
N CYS A 8 -8.85 39.84 10.42
CA CYS A 8 -10.04 39.45 9.64
C CYS A 8 -10.93 40.64 9.23
N PHE A 9 -10.58 41.86 9.63
CA PHE A 9 -11.31 43.10 9.37
C PHE A 9 -12.74 43.18 9.92
N ALA A 10 -13.22 42.16 10.64
CA ALA A 10 -14.50 42.18 11.33
C ALA A 10 -14.52 43.20 12.47
N THR A 11 -15.69 43.78 12.69
CA THR A 11 -15.95 44.76 13.74
C THR A 11 -16.63 44.12 14.95
N ASP A 12 -16.74 44.88 16.04
CA ASP A 12 -17.47 44.47 17.25
C ASP A 12 -18.96 44.17 17.00
N GLU A 13 -19.53 44.67 15.91
CA GLU A 13 -20.93 44.44 15.54
C GLU A 13 -21.12 43.08 14.88
N ASP A 14 -20.12 42.62 14.12
CA ASP A 14 -20.15 41.36 13.38
C ASP A 14 -20.02 40.14 14.31
N ASP A 15 -19.25 40.27 15.40
CA ASP A 15 -19.02 39.19 16.38
C ASP A 15 -18.96 39.73 17.81
N ARG A 16 -20.14 39.88 18.41
CA ARG A 16 -20.31 40.41 19.78
C ARG A 16 -19.80 39.45 20.86
N THR A 17 -19.63 38.17 20.52
CA THR A 17 -19.16 37.13 21.44
C THR A 17 -17.65 36.91 21.39
N ALA A 18 -16.96 37.53 20.43
CA ALA A 18 -15.53 37.37 20.28
C ALA A 18 -14.73 37.92 21.47
N GLU A 19 -13.70 37.19 21.87
CA GLU A 19 -12.72 37.67 22.83
C GLU A 19 -11.74 38.64 22.16
N TRP A 20 -11.83 39.92 22.53
CA TRP A 20 -10.96 40.97 22.02
C TRP A 20 -9.72 41.14 22.89
N VAL A 21 -8.54 41.11 22.28
CA VAL A 21 -7.26 41.33 22.95
C VAL A 21 -6.50 42.50 22.36
N ARG A 22 -5.58 43.04 23.16
CA ARG A 22 -4.71 44.18 22.84
C ARG A 22 -3.25 43.84 23.13
N PRO A 23 -2.59 43.05 22.26
CA PRO A 23 -1.25 42.52 22.53
C PRO A 23 -0.13 43.54 22.33
N CYS A 24 -0.45 44.72 21.76
CA CYS A 24 0.54 45.71 21.35
C CYS A 24 0.15 47.14 21.79
N ARG A 25 1.07 48.08 21.60
CA ARG A 25 0.92 49.51 21.95
C ARG A 25 0.48 50.38 20.76
N CYS A 26 -0.07 49.79 19.70
CA CYS A 26 -0.59 50.54 18.56
C CYS A 26 -1.72 51.50 18.96
N ARG A 27 -1.89 52.57 18.17
CA ARG A 27 -2.94 53.57 18.38
C ARG A 27 -4.12 53.29 17.44
N GLY A 28 -5.32 53.72 17.84
CA GLY A 28 -6.54 53.56 17.03
C GLY A 28 -7.16 52.16 17.12
N SER A 29 -7.81 51.74 16.02
CA SER A 29 -8.48 50.45 15.90
C SER A 29 -7.52 49.28 15.65
N THR A 30 -6.34 49.54 15.07
CA THR A 30 -5.33 48.51 14.69
C THR A 30 -4.68 47.79 15.87
N LYS A 31 -4.91 48.25 17.11
CA LYS A 31 -4.46 47.57 18.33
C LYS A 31 -5.34 46.38 18.75
N TRP A 32 -6.55 46.31 18.21
CA TRP A 32 -7.55 45.31 18.59
C TRP A 32 -7.51 44.12 17.64
N VAL A 33 -7.61 42.93 18.19
CA VAL A 33 -7.62 41.67 17.44
C VAL A 33 -8.40 40.62 18.22
N HIS A 34 -9.05 39.69 17.54
CA HIS A 34 -9.64 38.54 18.21
C HIS A 34 -8.55 37.61 18.73
N GLN A 35 -8.78 37.01 19.90
CA GLN A 35 -7.86 36.04 20.50
C GLN A 35 -7.54 34.89 19.53
N ALA A 36 -8.57 34.30 18.90
CA ALA A 36 -8.40 33.21 17.93
C ALA A 36 -7.64 33.64 16.66
N CYS A 37 -7.88 34.86 16.15
CA CYS A 37 -7.18 35.38 14.98
C CYS A 37 -5.70 35.63 15.28
N LEU A 38 -5.39 36.17 16.46
CA LEU A 38 -4.02 36.40 16.90
C LEU A 38 -3.26 35.09 17.07
N GLN A 39 -3.87 34.09 17.70
CA GLN A 39 -3.28 32.76 17.89
C GLN A 39 -2.89 32.13 16.54
N ARG A 40 -3.81 32.06 15.58
CA ARG A 40 -3.53 31.52 14.24
C ARG A 40 -2.42 32.27 13.51
N TRP A 41 -2.43 33.61 13.60
CA TRP A 41 -1.38 34.42 12.98
C TRP A 41 -0.01 34.18 13.62
N VAL A 42 0.04 34.03 14.95
CA VAL A 42 1.27 33.67 15.67
C VAL A 42 1.78 32.28 15.26
N ASP A 43 0.89 31.28 15.23
CA ASP A 43 1.23 29.91 14.84
C ASP A 43 1.84 29.86 13.42
N GLU A 44 1.25 30.61 12.49
CA GLU A 44 1.76 30.73 11.12
C GLU A 44 3.14 31.39 11.05
N LYS A 45 3.40 32.39 11.91
CA LYS A 45 4.73 33.03 12.00
C LYS A 45 5.77 32.12 12.65
N GLN A 46 5.37 31.27 13.58
CA GLN A 46 6.28 30.39 14.30
C GLN A 46 6.66 29.13 13.49
N ARG A 47 5.86 28.70 12.50
CA ARG A 47 6.13 27.53 11.63
C ARG A 47 6.56 26.27 12.41
N GLY A 48 5.96 26.04 13.57
CA GLY A 48 6.30 24.93 14.46
C GLY A 48 7.46 25.16 15.43
N ASN A 49 8.11 26.32 15.39
CA ASN A 49 9.06 26.74 16.42
C ASN A 49 8.38 27.63 17.47
N SER A 50 7.79 27.01 18.48
CA SER A 50 7.09 27.69 19.58
C SER A 50 7.99 28.61 20.42
N THR A 51 9.31 28.52 20.29
CA THR A 51 10.28 29.41 20.98
C THR A 51 10.61 30.66 20.18
N ALA A 52 10.18 30.74 18.91
CA ALA A 52 10.43 31.91 18.08
C ALA A 52 9.64 33.12 18.60
N ARG A 53 10.35 34.22 18.83
CA ARG A 53 9.76 35.49 19.27
C ARG A 53 8.95 36.09 18.14
N VAL A 54 7.71 36.46 18.44
CA VAL A 54 6.81 37.11 17.48
C VAL A 54 6.55 38.53 17.95
N ALA A 55 6.72 39.50 17.06
CA ALA A 55 6.50 40.91 17.35
C ALA A 55 5.42 41.50 16.45
N CYS A 56 4.77 42.55 16.94
CA CYS A 56 3.80 43.32 16.18
C CYS A 56 4.47 43.93 14.93
N PRO A 57 3.92 43.74 13.72
CA PRO A 57 4.53 44.26 12.49
C PRO A 57 4.48 45.80 12.38
N GLN A 58 3.67 46.47 13.20
CA GLN A 58 3.45 47.92 13.12
C GLN A 58 4.27 48.69 14.15
N CYS A 59 4.29 48.25 15.41
CA CYS A 59 4.98 48.94 16.50
C CYS A 59 6.18 48.17 17.06
N ASN A 60 6.49 47.00 16.50
CA ASN A 60 7.56 46.10 16.94
C ASN A 60 7.49 45.69 18.43
N ALA A 61 6.32 45.79 19.06
CA ALA A 61 6.12 45.28 20.41
C ALA A 61 6.14 43.74 20.39
N GLU A 62 7.01 43.14 21.21
CA GLU A 62 7.14 41.69 21.35
C GLU A 62 5.91 41.10 22.07
N TYR A 63 5.36 40.02 21.53
CA TYR A 63 4.23 39.31 22.12
C TYR A 63 4.72 38.32 23.17
N LEU A 64 4.20 38.45 24.39
CA LEU A 64 4.47 37.51 25.49
C LEU A 64 3.49 36.35 25.41
N ILE A 65 3.92 35.24 24.80
CA ILE A 65 3.11 34.03 24.64
C ILE A 65 3.36 33.11 25.84
N VAL A 66 2.37 32.98 26.71
CA VAL A 66 2.41 32.05 27.84
C VAL A 66 1.69 30.77 27.43
N PHE A 67 2.44 29.70 27.17
CA PHE A 67 1.85 28.40 26.92
C PHE A 67 1.35 27.79 28.23
N PRO A 68 0.11 27.28 28.30
CA PRO A 68 -0.34 26.53 29.46
C PRO A 68 0.58 25.32 29.64
N LYS A 69 0.85 24.93 30.89
CA LYS A 69 1.66 23.73 31.18
C LYS A 69 0.97 22.52 30.56
N LEU A 70 1.51 22.03 29.45
CA LEU A 70 1.00 20.84 28.80
C LEU A 70 1.16 19.67 29.78
N GLY A 71 0.04 19.04 30.14
CA GLY A 71 0.07 17.89 31.04
C GLY A 71 0.80 16.71 30.42
N PRO A 72 1.23 15.72 31.24
CA PRO A 72 1.91 14.53 30.75
C PRO A 72 1.12 13.76 29.68
N VAL A 73 -0.21 13.84 29.71
CA VAL A 73 -1.10 13.25 28.70
C VAL A 73 -0.86 13.82 27.30
N VAL A 74 -0.71 15.14 27.17
CA VAL A 74 -0.52 15.79 25.86
C VAL A 74 0.85 15.45 25.28
N TYR A 75 1.87 15.30 26.13
CA TYR A 75 3.20 14.85 25.71
C TYR A 75 3.18 13.41 25.17
N VAL A 76 2.47 12.49 25.85
CA VAL A 76 2.31 11.12 25.37
C VAL A 76 1.57 11.07 24.05
N LEU A 77 0.52 11.90 23.88
CA LEU A 77 -0.19 12.00 22.60
C LEU A 77 0.71 12.50 21.47
N ASP A 78 1.53 13.54 21.69
CA ASP A 78 2.46 14.06 20.67
C ASP A 78 3.51 13.00 20.28
N LEU A 79 4.01 12.23 21.25
CA LEU A 79 4.93 11.13 20.99
C LEU A 79 4.26 10.03 20.15
N ALA A 80 3.03 9.66 20.51
CA ALA A 80 2.26 8.67 19.77
C ALA A 80 2.01 9.14 18.34
N ASP A 81 1.59 10.39 18.12
CA ASP A 81 1.30 10.91 16.79
C ASP A 81 2.55 10.99 15.90
N ARG A 82 3.71 11.34 16.47
CA ARG A 82 5.01 11.27 15.78
C ARG A 82 5.42 9.84 15.43
N LEU A 83 5.17 8.89 16.32
CA LEU A 83 5.44 7.47 16.05
C LEU A 83 4.51 6.92 14.97
N ILE A 84 3.22 7.25 15.03
CA ILE A 84 2.21 6.80 14.07
C ILE A 84 2.49 7.39 12.68
N SER A 85 2.76 8.69 12.59
CA SER A 85 3.07 9.34 11.31
C SER A 85 4.32 8.75 10.65
N LYS A 86 5.32 8.35 11.44
CA LYS A 86 6.54 7.72 10.93
C LYS A 86 6.38 6.23 10.63
N ALA A 87 5.59 5.51 11.42
CA ALA A 87 5.37 4.07 11.28
C ALA A 87 4.25 3.71 10.29
N GLY A 88 3.33 4.62 10.01
CA GLY A 88 2.17 4.43 9.13
C GLY A 88 2.48 3.76 7.78
N PRO A 89 3.41 4.30 6.96
CA PRO A 89 3.71 3.68 5.65
C PRO A 89 4.33 2.29 5.78
N PHE A 90 5.14 2.04 6.81
CA PHE A 90 5.75 0.72 7.04
C PHE A 90 4.72 -0.30 7.53
N ALA A 91 3.84 0.10 8.45
CA ALA A 91 2.74 -0.74 8.92
C ALA A 91 1.79 -1.10 7.77
N ALA A 92 1.41 -0.13 6.94
CA ALA A 92 0.57 -0.36 5.76
C ALA A 92 1.23 -1.35 4.78
N ALA A 93 2.52 -1.17 4.48
CA ALA A 93 3.27 -2.09 3.62
C ALA A 93 3.34 -3.51 4.22
N GLY A 94 3.59 -3.63 5.52
CA GLY A 94 3.61 -4.91 6.24
C GLY A 94 2.27 -5.63 6.20
N ILE A 95 1.17 -4.91 6.41
CA ILE A 95 -0.19 -5.46 6.34
C ILE A 95 -0.50 -5.95 4.92
N MET A 96 -0.16 -5.19 3.88
CA MET A 96 -0.36 -5.64 2.50
C MET A 96 0.42 -6.92 2.18
N VAL A 97 1.71 -6.95 2.49
CA VAL A 97 2.56 -8.13 2.22
C VAL A 97 2.08 -9.35 3.01
N GLY A 98 1.73 -9.15 4.30
CA GLY A 98 1.17 -10.21 5.13
C GLY A 98 -0.13 -10.78 4.58
N SER A 99 -1.01 -9.93 4.04
CA SER A 99 -2.29 -10.33 3.44
C SER A 99 -2.09 -11.14 2.15
N ILE A 100 -1.17 -10.71 1.29
CA ILE A 100 -0.81 -11.44 0.05
C ILE A 100 -0.18 -12.79 0.40
N TYR A 101 0.71 -12.81 1.39
CA TYR A 101 1.36 -14.03 1.85
C TYR A 101 0.34 -15.04 2.43
N TRP A 102 -0.55 -14.58 3.31
CA TRP A 102 -1.58 -15.43 3.92
C TRP A 102 -2.53 -16.06 2.89
N THR A 103 -2.94 -15.30 1.88
CA THR A 103 -3.77 -15.82 0.79
C THR A 103 -3.03 -16.84 -0.05
N ALA A 104 -1.75 -16.61 -0.37
CA ALA A 104 -0.91 -17.59 -1.08
C ALA A 104 -0.72 -18.90 -0.31
N VAL A 105 -0.51 -18.84 1.02
CA VAL A 105 -0.43 -20.02 1.88
C VAL A 105 -1.76 -20.78 1.88
N THR A 106 -2.89 -20.07 2.06
CA THR A 106 -4.23 -20.69 2.07
C THR A 106 -4.53 -21.39 0.75
N TYR A 107 -4.20 -20.76 -0.38
CA TYR A 107 -4.39 -21.36 -1.70
C TYR A 107 -3.52 -22.61 -1.90
N GLY A 108 -2.25 -22.55 -1.46
CA GLY A 108 -1.35 -23.71 -1.47
C GLY A 108 -1.92 -24.89 -0.69
N ALA A 109 -2.43 -24.66 0.52
CA ALA A 109 -3.04 -25.70 1.35
C ALA A 109 -4.23 -26.37 0.63
N VAL A 110 -5.14 -25.56 0.08
CA VAL A 110 -6.32 -26.06 -0.65
C VAL A 110 -5.90 -26.91 -1.86
N THR A 111 -4.90 -26.48 -2.63
CA THR A 111 -4.43 -27.23 -3.80
C THR A 111 -3.84 -28.59 -3.43
N VAL A 112 -3.09 -28.69 -2.33
CA VAL A 112 -2.54 -29.97 -1.86
C VAL A 112 -3.66 -30.91 -1.42
N MET A 113 -4.65 -30.39 -0.67
CA MET A 113 -5.81 -31.16 -0.25
C MET A 113 -6.64 -31.68 -1.43
N GLN A 114 -6.74 -30.91 -2.52
CA GLN A 114 -7.46 -31.30 -3.73
C GLN A 114 -6.72 -32.36 -4.56
N VAL A 115 -5.38 -32.28 -4.66
CA VAL A 115 -4.59 -33.19 -5.52
C VAL A 115 -4.29 -34.53 -4.83
N VAL A 116 -3.98 -34.52 -3.54
CA VAL A 116 -3.60 -35.72 -2.78
C VAL A 116 -4.82 -36.41 -2.17
N GLY A 117 -5.94 -35.68 -2.02
CA GLY A 117 -7.16 -36.17 -1.38
C GLY A 117 -7.17 -35.87 0.13
N HIS A 118 -8.38 -35.74 0.69
CA HIS A 118 -8.59 -35.12 2.01
C HIS A 118 -7.89 -35.84 3.18
N LYS A 119 -7.76 -37.17 3.12
CA LYS A 119 -7.20 -37.99 4.22
C LYS A 119 -5.68 -38.08 4.16
N GLU A 120 -5.14 -38.26 2.95
CA GLU A 120 -3.69 -38.34 2.73
C GLU A 120 -3.05 -36.95 2.74
N GLY A 121 -3.76 -35.91 2.29
CA GLY A 121 -3.28 -34.52 2.33
C GLY A 121 -3.10 -34.00 3.77
N LEU A 122 -3.99 -34.39 4.69
CA LEU A 122 -3.84 -34.06 6.12
C LEU A 122 -2.63 -34.78 6.74
N ASP A 123 -2.43 -36.07 6.49
CA ASP A 123 -1.28 -36.83 7.01
C ASP A 123 0.05 -36.30 6.44
N VAL A 124 0.09 -35.92 5.16
CA VAL A 124 1.26 -35.30 4.53
C VAL A 124 1.53 -33.89 5.11
N MET A 125 0.50 -33.11 5.40
CA MET A 125 0.65 -31.80 6.04
C MET A 125 1.05 -31.90 7.52
N GLU A 126 0.59 -32.90 8.26
CA GLU A 126 0.94 -33.08 9.68
C GLU A 126 2.36 -33.63 9.86
N ARG A 127 2.84 -34.44 8.91
CA ARG A 127 4.17 -35.06 8.94
C ARG A 127 5.28 -34.20 8.36
N ALA A 128 4.95 -33.14 7.60
CA ALA A 128 5.91 -32.22 7.03
C ALA A 128 6.39 -31.18 8.07
N ASP A 129 7.66 -30.76 7.98
CA ASP A 129 8.20 -29.73 8.85
C ASP A 129 7.45 -28.39 8.68
N PRO A 130 7.17 -27.68 9.79
CA PRO A 130 6.38 -26.44 9.76
C PRO A 130 7.00 -25.35 8.87
N LEU A 131 8.34 -25.32 8.76
CA LEU A 131 9.05 -24.39 7.88
C LEU A 131 8.89 -24.73 6.40
N PHE A 132 8.79 -26.02 6.06
CA PHE A 132 8.63 -26.46 4.67
C PHE A 132 7.20 -26.19 4.18
N LEU A 133 6.20 -26.30 5.05
CA LEU A 133 4.83 -25.88 4.74
C LEU A 133 4.72 -24.36 4.54
N LEU A 134 5.35 -23.59 5.43
CA LEU A 134 5.33 -22.13 5.41
C LEU A 134 5.95 -21.54 4.12
N ILE A 135 7.00 -22.16 3.61
CA ILE A 135 7.71 -21.71 2.39
C ILE A 135 7.19 -22.44 1.14
N GLY A 136 6.86 -23.73 1.25
CA GLY A 136 6.44 -24.58 0.14
C GLY A 136 5.04 -24.25 -0.39
N LEU A 137 4.05 -24.08 0.48
CA LEU A 137 2.67 -23.79 0.05
C LEU A 137 2.52 -22.54 -0.83
N PRO A 138 3.11 -21.38 -0.50
CA PRO A 138 2.98 -20.18 -1.33
C PRO A 138 3.81 -20.25 -2.62
N THR A 139 4.82 -21.12 -2.71
CA THR A 139 5.60 -21.27 -3.96
C THR A 139 4.82 -21.98 -5.05
N ILE A 140 3.87 -22.86 -4.73
CA ILE A 140 3.01 -23.55 -5.70
C ILE A 140 2.18 -22.56 -6.53
N PRO A 141 1.35 -21.65 -5.95
CA PRO A 141 0.64 -20.62 -6.71
C PRO A 141 1.58 -19.63 -7.39
N VAL A 142 2.72 -19.26 -6.78
CA VAL A 142 3.71 -18.38 -7.43
C VAL A 142 4.27 -19.05 -8.69
N MET A 143 4.59 -20.35 -8.65
CA MET A 143 5.04 -21.12 -9.82
C MET A 143 3.94 -21.29 -10.87
N LEU A 144 2.67 -21.47 -10.45
CA LEU A 144 1.53 -21.51 -11.38
C LEU A 144 1.29 -20.15 -12.07
N ILE A 145 1.41 -19.04 -11.34
CA ILE A 145 1.27 -17.69 -11.86
C ILE A 145 2.44 -17.34 -12.79
N LEU A 146 3.69 -17.65 -12.40
CA LEU A 146 4.87 -17.49 -13.25
C LEU A 146 4.78 -18.38 -14.51
N GLY A 147 4.28 -19.61 -14.36
CA GLY A 147 4.03 -20.53 -15.47
C GLY A 147 2.98 -20.03 -16.45
N LYS A 148 1.96 -19.31 -15.97
CA LYS A 148 0.94 -18.66 -16.82
C LYS A 148 1.43 -17.33 -17.44
N MET A 149 2.26 -16.55 -16.74
CA MET A 149 2.79 -15.28 -17.26
C MET A 149 3.84 -15.48 -18.36
N ILE A 150 4.55 -16.61 -18.35
CA ILE A 150 5.50 -16.94 -19.40
C ILE A 150 4.73 -17.68 -20.51
N ARG A 151 4.72 -17.12 -21.73
CA ARG A 151 4.19 -17.78 -22.95
C ARG A 151 5.07 -18.97 -23.37
N TRP A 152 5.17 -19.99 -22.50
CA TRP A 152 5.93 -21.22 -22.75
C TRP A 152 5.51 -21.89 -24.05
N GLU A 153 4.23 -21.76 -24.43
CA GLU A 153 3.68 -22.27 -25.69
C GLU A 153 4.50 -21.77 -26.90
N ASP A 154 4.82 -20.48 -27.00
CA ASP A 154 5.60 -19.95 -28.13
C ASP A 154 7.09 -20.27 -28.06
N TYR A 155 7.63 -20.51 -26.86
CA TYR A 155 9.03 -20.90 -26.71
C TYR A 155 9.22 -22.38 -27.07
N VAL A 156 8.34 -23.25 -26.56
CA VAL A 156 8.30 -24.68 -26.88
C VAL A 156 8.00 -24.90 -28.36
N LEU A 157 7.03 -24.17 -28.94
CA LEU A 157 6.74 -24.25 -30.38
C LEU A 157 7.92 -23.81 -31.26
N ARG A 158 8.70 -22.81 -30.83
CA ARG A 158 9.92 -22.36 -31.54
C ARG A 158 11.04 -23.39 -31.43
N LEU A 159 11.24 -23.96 -30.24
CA LEU A 159 12.24 -24.99 -30.01
C LEU A 159 11.89 -26.27 -30.79
N TRP A 160 10.62 -26.65 -30.79
CA TRP A 160 10.10 -27.80 -31.54
C TRP A 160 10.24 -27.60 -33.04
N ARG A 161 9.88 -26.44 -33.61
CA ARG A 161 10.10 -26.16 -35.05
C ARG A 161 11.58 -26.25 -35.44
N LYS A 162 12.47 -25.76 -34.58
CA LYS A 162 13.93 -25.80 -34.81
C LYS A 162 14.48 -27.23 -34.80
N TYR A 163 13.94 -28.11 -33.95
CA TYR A 163 14.35 -29.51 -33.89
C TYR A 163 13.63 -30.39 -34.93
N SER A 164 12.38 -30.08 -35.27
CA SER A 164 11.56 -30.77 -36.28
C SER A 164 12.09 -30.55 -37.71
N ASN A 165 12.60 -29.36 -38.04
CA ASN A 165 13.30 -29.13 -39.31
C ASN A 165 14.56 -30.02 -39.46
N LYS A 166 15.17 -30.45 -38.34
CA LYS A 166 16.25 -31.44 -38.35
C LYS A 166 15.74 -32.86 -38.60
N LEU A 167 14.51 -33.19 -38.18
CA LEU A 167 13.86 -34.47 -38.50
C LEU A 167 13.33 -34.53 -39.95
N GLN A 168 12.91 -33.41 -40.54
CA GLN A 168 12.52 -33.38 -41.96
C GLN A 168 13.71 -33.68 -42.90
N ILE A 169 14.93 -33.30 -42.53
CA ILE A 169 16.16 -33.65 -43.27
C ILE A 169 16.49 -35.14 -43.13
N LEU A 170 16.07 -35.80 -42.04
CA LEU A 170 16.24 -37.25 -41.87
C LEU A 170 15.16 -38.06 -42.63
N SER A 171 14.03 -37.43 -42.97
CA SER A 171 12.94 -38.06 -43.74
C SER A 171 13.18 -38.14 -45.25
N SER A 172 14.18 -37.45 -45.79
CA SER A 172 14.59 -37.62 -47.20
C SER A 172 15.47 -38.85 -47.43
N ILE A 173 15.89 -39.54 -46.37
CA ILE A 173 16.74 -40.74 -46.44
C ILE A 173 15.92 -42.05 -46.29
N PHE A 174 14.67 -41.99 -45.79
CA PHE A 174 13.78 -43.16 -45.71
C PHE A 174 12.47 -42.91 -46.49
N PRO A 175 12.27 -43.53 -47.67
CA PRO A 175 10.99 -43.48 -48.34
C PRO A 175 10.07 -44.52 -47.69
N GLY A 176 9.06 -44.08 -46.95
CA GLY A 176 7.96 -44.96 -46.56
C GLY A 176 7.26 -44.59 -45.26
N GLY A 177 6.01 -44.11 -45.40
CA GLY A 177 4.96 -44.44 -44.44
C GLY A 177 4.65 -43.43 -43.34
N SER A 178 3.72 -42.52 -43.65
CA SER A 178 2.66 -42.02 -42.75
C SER A 178 3.06 -41.38 -41.41
N SER A 179 3.20 -40.05 -41.40
CA SER A 179 3.35 -39.23 -40.18
C SER A 179 2.26 -38.13 -40.07
N LYS A 180 0.99 -38.47 -40.35
CA LYS A 180 -0.13 -37.53 -40.17
C LYS A 180 -0.88 -37.70 -38.84
N THR A 181 -0.56 -38.71 -38.02
CA THR A 181 -1.31 -39.04 -36.79
C THR A 181 -0.82 -38.34 -35.51
N CYS A 182 0.39 -37.79 -35.47
CA CYS A 182 0.95 -37.27 -34.21
C CYS A 182 0.61 -35.80 -33.90
N TYR A 183 0.26 -34.99 -34.92
CA TYR A 183 -0.02 -33.56 -34.73
C TYR A 183 -1.35 -33.26 -34.04
N TRP A 184 -2.37 -34.11 -34.23
CA TRP A 184 -3.68 -33.91 -33.63
C TRP A 184 -3.77 -34.42 -32.18
N GLY A 185 -3.02 -35.47 -31.81
CA GLY A 185 -3.06 -36.04 -30.45
C GLY A 185 -2.50 -35.12 -29.37
N LEU A 186 -1.39 -34.41 -29.66
CA LEU A 186 -0.78 -33.47 -28.71
C LEU A 186 -1.51 -32.13 -28.65
N ALA A 187 -2.10 -31.66 -29.76
CA ALA A 187 -2.94 -30.47 -29.77
C ALA A 187 -4.25 -30.69 -29.01
N LEU A 188 -4.84 -31.89 -29.10
CA LEU A 188 -6.01 -32.29 -28.31
C LEU A 188 -5.66 -32.46 -26.82
N ALA A 189 -4.49 -32.99 -26.47
CA ALA A 189 -4.05 -33.09 -25.07
C ALA A 189 -3.81 -31.70 -24.42
N ALA A 190 -3.24 -30.76 -25.17
CA ALA A 190 -3.00 -29.39 -24.69
C ALA A 190 -4.29 -28.55 -24.58
N SER A 191 -5.27 -28.78 -25.47
CA SER A 191 -6.58 -28.13 -25.40
C SER A 191 -7.50 -28.77 -24.34
N ALA A 192 -7.42 -30.09 -24.14
CA ALA A 192 -8.13 -30.79 -23.07
C ALA A 192 -7.68 -30.32 -21.67
N TRP A 193 -6.39 -30.04 -21.47
CA TRP A 193 -5.89 -29.48 -20.21
C TRP A 193 -6.36 -28.04 -19.95
N LYS A 194 -6.51 -27.23 -21.02
CA LYS A 194 -7.10 -25.88 -20.94
C LYS A 194 -8.61 -25.93 -20.62
N CYS A 195 -9.35 -26.92 -21.13
CA CYS A 195 -10.76 -27.12 -20.79
C CYS A 195 -10.98 -27.66 -19.37
N LEU A 196 -10.14 -28.59 -18.90
CA LEU A 196 -10.23 -29.10 -17.52
C LEU A 196 -10.00 -27.98 -16.49
N CYS A 197 -9.08 -27.05 -16.75
CA CYS A 197 -8.87 -25.89 -15.88
C CYS A 197 -9.97 -24.82 -15.95
N LEU A 198 -10.81 -24.80 -17.00
CA LEU A 198 -11.90 -23.82 -17.11
C LEU A 198 -13.20 -24.30 -16.44
N HIS A 199 -13.37 -25.61 -16.25
CA HIS A 199 -14.57 -26.19 -15.64
C HIS A 199 -14.52 -26.26 -14.10
N GLU A 200 -13.34 -26.05 -13.50
CA GLU A 200 -13.13 -26.01 -12.04
C GLU A 200 -13.05 -24.57 -11.49
N LEU A 201 -13.39 -23.57 -12.31
CA LEU A 201 -13.39 -22.13 -11.97
C LEU A 201 -14.78 -21.48 -12.08
N PHE A 202 -15.86 -22.28 -12.15
CA PHE A 202 -17.25 -21.86 -12.00
C PHE A 202 -18.01 -22.81 -11.08
#